data_AF-A0A1Y4RAP2-F1
#
_entry.id   AF-A0A1Y4RAP2-F1
#
_cell.length_a   1.000
_cell.length_b   1.000
_cell.length_c   1.000
_cell.angle_alpha   90.00
_cell.angle_beta   90.00
_cell.angle_gamma   90.00
#
_symmetry.space_group_name_H-M   'P 1'
#
loop_
_entity.id
_entity.type
_entity.pdbx_description
1 polymer ?
#
loop_
_entity_poly.entity_id
_entity_poly.type
_entity_poly.pdbx_seq_one_letter_code
_entity_poly.pdbx_strand_id
1 'polypeptide(L)'
;MNNDAKELLEILNNTKKDVVHLKQQKISISSTYNIIRTWILVYGLTSFIFLFNVIFVQSHVSAQSYELYGAVNRLSLIVLHLACIIAYLLALKFNTTTLWERERLLVLTPVIILLSVSQMLYPLSYYIPQLYSVYNIFVSISFDLWLCLIAITILYTITHNKNILIVLSVNIVYLVINILLMIMANSTFYGIEVFLQIRNISLILNQTGFAVVIFMLSSIYFIRREIKNETR
;
A
#
# COMPACT_ATOMS: atom_id res chain seq x y z
N MET A 1 -47.84 -7.59 -33.37
CA MET A 1 -47.13 -6.66 -32.47
C MET A 1 -46.08 -5.93 -33.29
N ASN A 2 -46.20 -4.60 -33.37
CA ASN A 2 -45.41 -3.74 -34.27
C ASN A 2 -43.90 -3.85 -33.97
N ASN A 3 -43.09 -4.11 -35.00
CA ASN A 3 -41.63 -4.15 -34.90
C ASN A 3 -41.08 -2.84 -34.30
N ASP A 4 -41.69 -1.72 -34.64
CA ASP A 4 -41.33 -0.38 -34.14
C ASP A 4 -41.40 -0.27 -32.61
N ALA A 5 -42.34 -0.98 -31.97
CA ALA A 5 -42.48 -0.94 -30.51
C ALA A 5 -41.39 -1.75 -29.81
N LYS A 6 -40.87 -2.81 -30.44
CA LYS A 6 -39.72 -3.58 -29.93
C LYS A 6 -38.43 -2.77 -30.07
N GLU A 7 -38.24 -2.13 -31.21
CA GLU A 7 -37.07 -1.32 -31.51
C GLU A 7 -37.00 -0.10 -30.57
N LEU A 8 -38.12 0.58 -30.33
CA LEU A 8 -38.22 1.65 -29.33
C LEU A 8 -37.91 1.17 -27.91
N LEU A 9 -38.36 -0.03 -27.53
CA LEU A 9 -38.07 -0.62 -26.21
C LEU A 9 -36.60 -0.99 -26.05
N GLU A 10 -35.96 -1.45 -27.12
CA GLU A 10 -34.55 -1.78 -27.16
C GLU A 10 -33.68 -0.52 -27.09
N ILE A 11 -34.04 0.52 -27.83
CA ILE A 11 -33.43 1.85 -27.72
C ILE A 11 -33.61 2.39 -26.30
N LEU A 12 -34.81 2.34 -25.73
CA LEU A 12 -35.06 2.80 -24.34
C LEU A 12 -34.23 2.03 -23.31
N ASN A 13 -34.08 0.71 -23.48
CA ASN A 13 -33.27 -0.12 -22.59
C ASN A 13 -31.77 0.17 -22.76
N ASN A 14 -31.31 0.42 -23.98
CA ASN A 14 -29.92 0.82 -24.24
C ASN A 14 -29.64 2.22 -23.69
N THR A 15 -30.52 3.19 -23.92
CA THR A 15 -30.44 4.53 -23.34
C THR A 15 -30.51 4.49 -21.81
N LYS A 16 -31.32 3.61 -21.22
CA LYS A 16 -31.35 3.42 -19.76
C LYS A 16 -30.06 2.82 -19.22
N LYS A 17 -29.45 1.86 -19.94
CA LYS A 17 -28.12 1.32 -19.62
C LYS A 17 -27.04 2.39 -19.76
N ASP A 18 -27.09 3.22 -20.78
CA ASP A 18 -26.13 4.31 -21.02
C ASP A 18 -26.26 5.43 -19.99
N VAL A 19 -27.48 5.78 -19.60
CA VAL A 19 -27.75 6.74 -18.51
C VAL A 19 -27.31 6.18 -17.15
N VAL A 20 -27.46 4.86 -16.93
CA VAL A 20 -26.90 4.19 -15.75
C VAL A 20 -25.37 4.20 -15.81
N HIS A 21 -24.74 3.99 -16.98
CA HIS A 21 -23.29 4.08 -17.18
C HIS A 21 -22.72 5.47 -16.89
N LEU A 22 -23.40 6.53 -17.36
CA LEU A 22 -23.03 7.92 -17.09
C LEU A 22 -23.19 8.29 -15.61
N LYS A 23 -24.21 7.77 -14.93
CA LYS A 23 -24.40 7.95 -13.48
C LYS A 23 -23.41 7.10 -12.66
N GLN A 24 -22.98 5.95 -13.19
CA GLN A 24 -21.98 5.06 -12.58
C GLN A 24 -20.57 5.64 -12.60
N GLN A 25 -20.19 6.45 -13.59
CA GLN A 25 -18.87 7.10 -13.61
C GLN A 25 -18.62 7.96 -12.36
N LYS A 26 -19.62 8.75 -11.89
CA LYS A 26 -19.47 9.59 -10.69
C LYS A 26 -19.42 8.80 -9.37
N ILE A 27 -20.05 7.62 -9.34
CA ILE A 27 -20.02 6.70 -8.19
C ILE A 27 -18.68 5.92 -8.16
N SER A 28 -18.08 5.69 -9.33
CA SER A 28 -16.91 4.80 -9.51
C SER A 28 -15.73 5.21 -8.63
N ILE A 29 -15.08 6.34 -8.90
CA ILE A 29 -13.83 6.77 -8.24
C ILE A 29 -13.99 6.91 -6.71
N SER A 30 -15.19 7.27 -6.22
CA SER A 30 -15.48 7.36 -4.79
C SER A 30 -15.39 6.01 -4.07
N SER A 31 -15.84 4.93 -4.72
CA SER A 31 -15.74 3.56 -4.18
C SER A 31 -14.29 3.10 -4.07
N THR A 32 -13.50 3.31 -5.15
CA THR A 32 -12.06 3.04 -5.18
C THR A 32 -11.34 3.82 -4.08
N TYR A 33 -11.64 5.11 -3.92
CA TYR A 33 -11.10 5.93 -2.83
C TYR A 33 -11.39 5.32 -1.45
N ASN A 34 -12.63 4.91 -1.19
CA ASN A 34 -13.01 4.34 0.12
C ASN A 34 -12.30 3.01 0.40
N ILE A 35 -12.16 2.14 -0.60
CA ILE A 35 -11.48 0.84 -0.45
C ILE A 35 -10.00 1.06 -0.11
N ILE A 36 -9.32 1.88 -0.91
CA ILE A 36 -7.89 2.13 -0.77
C ILE A 36 -7.59 2.94 0.49
N ARG A 37 -8.47 3.88 0.84
CA ARG A 37 -8.40 4.63 2.11
C ARG A 37 -8.51 3.70 3.32
N THR A 38 -9.48 2.79 3.34
CA THR A 38 -9.65 1.87 4.46
C THR A 38 -8.41 1.01 4.64
N TRP A 39 -7.91 0.43 3.55
CA TRP A 39 -6.68 -0.36 3.60
C TRP A 39 -5.48 0.45 4.09
N ILE A 40 -5.23 1.65 3.54
CA ILE A 40 -4.04 2.42 3.95
C ILE A 40 -4.10 2.88 5.40
N LEU A 41 -5.30 3.13 5.94
CA LEU A 41 -5.45 3.56 7.33
C LEU A 41 -5.10 2.41 8.28
N VAL A 42 -5.55 1.19 7.96
CA VAL A 42 -5.22 -0.01 8.73
C VAL A 42 -3.72 -0.36 8.58
N TYR A 43 -3.19 -0.31 7.35
CA TYR A 43 -1.77 -0.51 7.10
C TYR A 43 -0.91 0.56 7.79
N GLY A 44 -1.30 1.83 7.71
CA GLY A 44 -0.62 2.94 8.36
C GLY A 44 -0.62 2.85 9.90
N LEU A 45 -1.74 2.45 10.49
CA LEU A 45 -1.80 2.19 11.93
C LEU A 45 -0.89 1.01 12.32
N THR A 46 -0.86 -0.04 11.51
CA THR A 46 0.03 -1.19 11.74
C THR A 46 1.51 -0.80 11.62
N SER A 47 1.89 -0.08 10.56
CA SER A 47 3.25 0.46 10.38
C SER A 47 3.65 1.42 11.49
N PHE A 48 2.72 2.25 11.99
CA PHE A 48 2.98 3.13 13.13
C PHE A 48 3.23 2.33 14.42
N ILE A 49 2.42 1.31 14.70
CA ILE A 49 2.65 0.41 15.84
C ILE A 49 4.00 -0.29 15.70
N PHE A 50 4.36 -0.74 14.50
CA PHE A 50 5.65 -1.37 14.26
C PHE A 50 6.82 -0.40 14.48
N LEU A 51 6.74 0.82 13.92
CA LEU A 51 7.72 1.87 14.14
C LEU A 51 7.89 2.21 15.63
N PHE A 52 6.76 2.38 16.35
CA PHE A 52 6.78 2.61 17.78
C PHE A 52 7.47 1.48 18.54
N ASN A 53 7.19 0.22 18.17
CA ASN A 53 7.85 -0.94 18.76
C ASN A 53 9.36 -0.97 18.48
N VAL A 54 9.80 -0.67 17.25
CA VAL A 54 11.23 -0.62 16.91
C VAL A 54 11.96 0.43 17.75
N ILE A 55 11.36 1.62 17.93
CA ILE A 55 11.98 2.72 18.67
C ILE A 55 11.93 2.50 20.19
N PHE A 56 10.80 2.05 20.73
CA PHE A 56 10.54 2.00 22.18
C PHE A 56 11.07 0.70 22.83
N VAL A 57 10.90 -0.46 22.17
CA VAL A 57 11.29 -1.76 22.74
C VAL A 57 12.80 -1.93 22.74
N GLN A 58 13.50 -1.44 21.72
CA GLN A 58 14.96 -1.50 21.66
C GLN A 58 15.65 -0.62 22.70
N SER A 59 14.96 0.39 23.23
CA SER A 59 15.55 1.39 24.12
C SER A 59 15.24 1.20 25.62
N HIS A 60 14.13 0.52 25.99
CA HIS A 60 13.63 0.56 27.38
C HIS A 60 13.38 -0.80 28.05
N VAL A 61 13.50 -1.94 27.34
CA VAL A 61 13.19 -3.26 27.93
C VAL A 61 14.48 -4.02 28.24
N SER A 62 14.70 -4.35 29.52
CA SER A 62 15.87 -5.08 30.01
C SER A 62 15.88 -6.55 29.53
N ALA A 63 17.07 -7.13 29.40
CA ALA A 63 17.33 -8.39 28.69
C ALA A 63 16.58 -9.65 29.19
N GLN A 64 16.01 -9.68 30.41
CA GLN A 64 15.35 -10.86 30.98
C GLN A 64 13.84 -10.95 30.74
N SER A 65 13.14 -9.83 30.49
CA SER A 65 11.73 -9.82 30.08
C SER A 65 11.55 -9.92 28.55
N TYR A 66 12.67 -10.04 27.82
CA TYR A 66 12.76 -9.85 26.38
C TYR A 66 12.21 -11.03 25.55
N GLU A 67 12.24 -12.26 26.05
CA GLU A 67 11.84 -13.43 25.26
C GLU A 67 10.32 -13.56 25.11
N LEU A 68 9.57 -13.53 26.22
CA LEU A 68 8.10 -13.63 26.17
C LEU A 68 7.48 -12.37 25.56
N TYR A 69 7.94 -11.18 25.98
CA TYR A 69 7.48 -9.92 25.42
C TYR A 69 7.84 -9.82 23.92
N GLY A 70 9.04 -10.23 23.54
CA GLY A 70 9.48 -10.27 22.14
C GLY A 70 8.65 -11.24 21.29
N ALA A 71 8.32 -12.43 21.81
CA ALA A 71 7.47 -13.40 21.12
C ALA A 71 6.04 -12.85 20.91
N VAL A 72 5.43 -12.30 21.96
CA VAL A 72 4.10 -11.67 21.90
C VAL A 72 4.08 -10.51 20.91
N ASN A 73 5.10 -9.65 20.92
CA ASN A 73 5.22 -8.53 19.99
C ASN A 73 5.35 -8.98 18.53
N ARG A 74 6.15 -10.02 18.26
CA ARG A 74 6.27 -10.58 16.90
C ARG A 74 4.96 -11.18 16.42
N LEU A 75 4.25 -11.91 17.29
CA LEU A 75 2.93 -12.47 16.96
C LEU A 75 1.89 -11.38 16.71
N SER A 76 1.87 -10.32 17.52
CA SER A 76 0.94 -9.21 17.32
C SER A 76 1.19 -8.49 16.00
N LEU A 77 2.45 -8.30 15.59
CA LEU A 77 2.80 -7.73 14.29
C LEU A 77 2.33 -8.59 13.12
N ILE A 78 2.42 -9.93 13.22
CA ILE A 78 1.89 -10.85 12.20
C ILE A 78 0.36 -10.71 12.11
N VAL A 79 -0.33 -10.71 13.24
CA VAL A 79 -1.80 -10.58 13.29
C VAL A 79 -2.25 -9.23 12.73
N LEU A 80 -1.55 -8.14 13.04
CA LEU A 80 -1.90 -6.81 12.52
C LEU A 80 -1.74 -6.72 10.99
N HIS A 81 -0.66 -7.27 10.42
CA HIS A 81 -0.50 -7.29 8.96
C HIS A 81 -1.50 -8.24 8.29
N LEU A 82 -1.95 -9.32 8.95
CA LEU A 82 -3.04 -10.16 8.46
C LEU A 82 -4.36 -9.38 8.44
N ALA A 83 -4.60 -8.58 9.49
CA ALA A 83 -5.75 -7.69 9.55
C ALA A 83 -5.74 -6.65 8.42
N CYS A 84 -4.57 -6.19 7.96
CA CYS A 84 -4.47 -5.30 6.79
C CYS A 84 -5.01 -5.96 5.50
N ILE A 85 -4.65 -7.22 5.27
CA ILE A 85 -5.17 -8.01 4.13
C ILE A 85 -6.68 -8.17 4.25
N ILE A 86 -7.16 -8.58 5.44
CA ILE A 86 -8.59 -8.79 5.69
C ILE A 86 -9.37 -7.49 5.50
N ALA A 87 -8.88 -6.37 6.03
CA ALA A 87 -9.52 -5.06 5.88
C ALA A 87 -9.69 -4.67 4.40
N TYR A 88 -8.67 -4.91 3.58
CA TYR A 88 -8.77 -4.68 2.13
C TYR A 88 -9.81 -5.57 1.47
N LEU A 89 -9.79 -6.89 1.75
CA LEU A 89 -10.74 -7.85 1.17
C LEU A 89 -12.19 -7.55 1.59
N LEU A 90 -12.43 -7.17 2.85
CA LEU A 90 -13.73 -6.76 3.33
C LEU A 90 -14.17 -5.46 2.64
N ALA A 91 -13.28 -4.47 2.52
CA ALA A 91 -13.60 -3.23 1.82
C ALA A 91 -13.94 -3.48 0.35
N LEU A 92 -13.23 -4.38 -0.33
CA LEU A 92 -13.52 -4.79 -1.70
C LEU A 92 -14.87 -5.51 -1.83
N LYS A 93 -15.26 -6.30 -0.83
CA LYS A 93 -16.53 -7.04 -0.82
C LYS A 93 -17.75 -6.14 -0.58
N PHE A 94 -17.63 -5.17 0.33
CA PHE A 94 -18.79 -4.39 0.81
C PHE A 94 -19.02 -3.07 0.08
N ASN A 95 -18.03 -2.53 -0.64
CA ASN A 95 -18.22 -1.32 -1.43
C ASN A 95 -18.80 -1.65 -2.81
N THR A 96 -19.72 -0.81 -3.28
CA THR A 96 -20.27 -0.90 -4.64
C THR A 96 -19.26 -0.35 -5.64
N THR A 97 -18.63 -1.23 -6.42
CA THR A 97 -17.68 -0.87 -7.48
C THR A 97 -18.25 -1.21 -8.86
N THR A 98 -17.78 -0.53 -9.91
CA THR A 98 -18.06 -0.97 -11.28
C THR A 98 -17.29 -2.27 -11.60
N LEU A 99 -17.71 -3.03 -12.64
CA LEU A 99 -17.01 -4.25 -13.08
C LEU A 99 -15.53 -3.98 -13.40
N TRP A 100 -15.28 -2.91 -14.15
CA TRP A 100 -13.93 -2.52 -14.55
C TRP A 100 -13.02 -2.15 -13.37
N GLU A 101 -13.52 -1.38 -12.39
CA GLU A 101 -12.75 -1.09 -11.17
C GLU A 101 -12.49 -2.35 -10.35
N ARG A 102 -13.49 -3.22 -10.25
CA ARG A 102 -13.37 -4.46 -9.49
C ARG A 102 -12.27 -5.34 -10.07
N GLU A 103 -12.18 -5.47 -11.39
CA GLU A 103 -11.10 -6.20 -12.05
C GLU A 103 -9.72 -5.59 -11.73
N ARG A 104 -9.58 -4.27 -11.78
CA ARG A 104 -8.31 -3.60 -11.45
C ARG A 104 -7.94 -3.69 -9.97
N LEU A 105 -8.92 -3.61 -9.07
CA LEU A 105 -8.73 -3.82 -7.64
C LEU A 105 -8.39 -5.29 -7.33
N LEU A 106 -8.96 -6.25 -8.07
CA LEU A 106 -8.55 -7.65 -7.97
C LEU A 106 -7.09 -7.84 -8.40
N VAL A 107 -6.61 -7.12 -9.42
CA VAL A 107 -5.18 -7.10 -9.79
C VAL A 107 -4.30 -6.45 -8.71
N LEU A 108 -4.82 -5.49 -7.94
CA LEU A 108 -4.11 -4.88 -6.81
C LEU A 108 -4.02 -5.81 -5.59
N THR A 109 -4.95 -6.77 -5.46
CA THR A 109 -5.02 -7.71 -4.33
C THR A 109 -3.70 -8.47 -4.08
N PRO A 110 -3.07 -9.13 -5.06
CA PRO A 110 -1.79 -9.79 -4.84
C PRO A 110 -0.68 -8.82 -4.39
N VAL A 111 -0.67 -7.58 -4.88
CA VAL A 111 0.31 -6.56 -4.45
C VAL A 111 0.15 -6.21 -2.97
N ILE A 112 -1.10 -6.06 -2.51
CA ILE A 112 -1.42 -5.78 -1.11
C ILE A 112 -1.05 -6.96 -0.20
N ILE A 113 -1.30 -8.19 -0.65
CA ILE A 113 -0.89 -9.40 0.06
C ILE A 113 0.64 -9.44 0.16
N LEU A 114 1.35 -9.22 -0.95
CA LEU A 114 2.81 -9.23 -0.97
C LEU A 114 3.41 -8.13 -0.07
N LEU A 115 2.83 -6.92 -0.07
CA LEU A 115 3.23 -5.83 0.83
C LEU A 115 3.01 -6.20 2.30
N SER A 116 1.93 -6.89 2.62
CA SER A 116 1.66 -7.29 4.01
C SER A 116 2.57 -8.45 4.44
N VAL A 117 2.79 -9.41 3.55
CA VAL A 117 3.66 -10.58 3.79
C VAL A 117 5.12 -10.16 3.91
N SER A 118 5.60 -9.20 3.12
CA SER A 118 6.98 -8.72 3.23
C SER A 118 7.27 -8.13 4.61
N GLN A 119 6.32 -7.39 5.21
CA GLN A 119 6.43 -6.91 6.59
C GLN A 119 6.37 -8.02 7.63
N MET A 120 5.66 -9.13 7.33
CA MET A 120 5.63 -10.31 8.21
C MET A 120 6.91 -11.13 8.17
N LEU A 121 7.76 -11.02 7.14
CA LEU A 121 8.97 -11.83 7.02
C LEU A 121 9.92 -11.64 8.20
N TYR A 122 10.06 -10.41 8.69
CA TYR A 122 10.90 -10.12 9.86
C TYR A 122 10.42 -10.87 11.12
N PRO A 123 9.18 -10.66 11.63
CA PRO A 123 8.72 -11.37 12.82
C PRO A 123 8.63 -12.90 12.60
N LEU A 124 8.31 -13.36 11.39
CA LEU A 124 8.27 -14.80 11.06
C LEU A 124 9.65 -15.47 11.06
N SER A 125 10.71 -14.74 10.70
CA SER A 125 12.07 -15.28 10.66
C SER A 125 12.59 -15.80 12.01
N TYR A 126 12.01 -15.33 13.12
CA TYR A 126 12.32 -15.83 14.46
C TYR A 126 11.71 -17.20 14.75
N TYR A 127 10.68 -17.62 14.01
CA TYR A 127 10.05 -18.93 14.14
C TYR A 127 10.51 -19.90 13.05
N ILE A 128 10.87 -19.39 11.87
CA ILE A 128 11.33 -20.17 10.71
C ILE A 128 12.65 -19.57 10.24
N PRO A 129 13.81 -20.10 10.66
CA PRO A 129 15.13 -19.50 10.39
C PRO A 129 15.43 -19.29 8.90
N GLN A 130 14.90 -20.14 8.02
CA GLN A 130 15.07 -20.01 6.57
C GLN A 130 14.46 -18.73 6.01
N LEU A 131 13.46 -18.15 6.67
CA LEU A 131 12.86 -16.88 6.24
C LEU A 131 13.78 -15.68 6.51
N TYR A 132 14.81 -15.81 7.35
CA TYR A 132 15.75 -14.73 7.61
C TYR A 132 16.56 -14.35 6.37
N SER A 133 16.99 -15.33 5.57
CA SER A 133 17.70 -15.06 4.31
C SER A 133 16.79 -14.38 3.28
N VAL A 134 15.53 -14.82 3.18
CA VAL A 134 14.51 -14.20 2.31
C VAL A 134 14.24 -12.76 2.73
N TYR A 135 14.05 -12.53 4.04
CA TYR A 135 13.90 -11.20 4.62
C TYR A 135 15.05 -10.27 4.23
N ASN A 136 16.31 -10.73 4.39
CA ASN A 136 17.47 -9.93 4.05
C ASN A 136 17.51 -9.54 2.57
N ILE A 137 17.17 -10.47 1.65
CA ILE A 137 17.08 -10.17 0.22
C ILE A 137 16.04 -9.07 -0.03
N PHE A 138 14.86 -9.19 0.58
CA PHE A 138 13.74 -8.25 0.38
C PHE A 138 14.08 -6.85 0.91
N VAL A 139 14.75 -6.77 2.05
CA VAL A 139 15.23 -5.49 2.61
C VAL A 139 16.33 -4.89 1.72
N SER A 140 17.29 -5.68 1.26
CA SER A 140 18.41 -5.19 0.43
C SER A 140 17.94 -4.56 -0.87
N ILE A 141 16.91 -5.11 -1.52
CA ILE A 141 16.37 -4.54 -2.77
C ILE A 141 15.27 -3.50 -2.55
N SER A 142 14.94 -3.20 -1.29
CA SER A 142 13.78 -2.36 -0.92
C SER A 142 12.48 -2.83 -1.59
N PHE A 143 12.19 -4.14 -1.48
CA PHE A 143 11.10 -4.81 -2.19
C PHE A 143 9.73 -4.12 -1.99
N ASP A 144 9.49 -3.58 -0.80
CA ASP A 144 8.25 -2.85 -0.47
C ASP A 144 8.04 -1.60 -1.34
N LEU A 145 9.12 -0.90 -1.68
CA LEU A 145 9.05 0.28 -2.55
C LEU A 145 8.74 -0.11 -4.00
N TRP A 146 9.27 -1.25 -4.47
CA TRP A 146 8.90 -1.81 -5.77
C TRP A 146 7.43 -2.19 -5.83
N LEU A 147 6.92 -2.87 -4.81
CA LEU A 147 5.49 -3.19 -4.72
C LEU A 147 4.63 -1.92 -4.63
N CYS A 148 5.09 -0.90 -3.91
CA CYS A 148 4.43 0.39 -3.82
C CYS A 148 4.38 1.10 -5.19
N LEU A 149 5.45 1.03 -5.99
CA LEU A 149 5.45 1.53 -7.37
C LEU A 149 4.40 0.84 -8.24
N ILE A 150 4.32 -0.50 -8.15
CA ILE A 150 3.31 -1.28 -8.87
C ILE A 150 1.90 -0.88 -8.41
N ALA A 151 1.68 -0.75 -7.09
CA ALA A 151 0.39 -0.34 -6.53
C ALA A 151 -0.04 1.05 -7.02
N ILE A 152 0.86 2.04 -7.00
CA ILE A 152 0.60 3.41 -7.47
C ILE A 152 0.33 3.43 -8.98
N THR A 153 1.02 2.58 -9.75
CA THR A 153 0.79 2.44 -11.19
C THR A 153 -0.61 1.91 -11.46
N ILE A 154 -1.03 0.86 -10.74
CA ILE A 154 -2.39 0.32 -10.83
C ILE A 154 -3.41 1.40 -10.43
N LEU A 155 -3.17 2.14 -9.34
CA LEU A 155 -4.05 3.25 -8.93
C LEU A 155 -4.17 4.33 -10.01
N TYR A 156 -3.07 4.69 -10.67
CA TYR A 156 -3.11 5.61 -11.81
C TYR A 156 -3.97 5.07 -12.95
N THR A 157 -3.87 3.77 -13.27
CA THR A 157 -4.72 3.17 -14.32
C THR A 157 -6.20 3.14 -13.95
N ILE A 158 -6.56 3.15 -12.66
CA ILE A 158 -7.95 3.20 -12.21
C ILE A 158 -8.47 4.63 -12.28
N THR A 159 -7.76 5.59 -11.70
CA THR A 159 -8.28 6.96 -11.52
C THR A 159 -7.94 7.92 -12.65
N HIS A 160 -6.95 7.59 -13.49
CA HIS A 160 -6.42 8.47 -14.54
C HIS A 160 -5.91 9.84 -14.04
N ASN A 161 -5.68 9.97 -12.73
CA ASN A 161 -5.27 11.22 -12.11
C ASN A 161 -3.78 11.51 -12.36
N LYS A 162 -3.49 12.56 -13.13
CA LYS A 162 -2.11 12.96 -13.45
C LYS A 162 -1.26 13.28 -12.21
N ASN A 163 -1.86 13.72 -11.11
CA ASN A 163 -1.09 14.00 -9.88
C ASN A 163 -0.54 12.73 -9.22
N ILE A 164 -1.12 11.56 -9.50
CA ILE A 164 -0.58 10.28 -9.02
C ILE A 164 0.78 9.98 -9.68
N LEU A 165 1.00 10.46 -10.93
CA LEU A 165 2.31 10.35 -11.59
C LEU A 165 3.40 11.11 -10.84
N ILE A 166 3.06 12.21 -10.16
CA ILE A 166 4.01 12.94 -9.30
C ILE A 166 4.44 12.03 -8.15
N VAL A 167 3.50 11.37 -7.48
CA VAL A 167 3.81 10.43 -6.38
C VAL A 167 4.68 9.27 -6.89
N LEU A 168 4.37 8.75 -8.08
CA LEU A 168 5.16 7.70 -8.73
C LEU A 168 6.61 8.16 -8.98
N SER A 169 6.79 9.36 -9.54
CA SER A 169 8.12 9.93 -9.76
C SER A 169 8.91 10.14 -8.45
N VAL A 170 8.25 10.63 -7.39
CA VAL A 170 8.91 10.79 -6.07
C VAL A 170 9.30 9.43 -5.50
N ASN A 171 8.46 8.39 -5.65
CA ASN A 171 8.79 7.04 -5.20
C ASN A 171 10.01 6.49 -5.96
N ILE A 172 10.09 6.67 -7.29
CA ILE A 172 11.29 6.29 -8.08
C ILE A 172 12.53 7.01 -7.56
N VAL A 173 12.46 8.33 -7.36
CA VAL A 173 13.59 9.11 -6.82
C VAL A 173 14.01 8.59 -5.45
N TYR A 174 13.05 8.31 -4.57
CA TYR A 174 13.32 7.77 -3.23
C TYR A 174 13.97 6.38 -3.28
N LEU A 175 13.51 5.51 -4.19
CA LEU A 175 14.12 4.20 -4.42
C LEU A 175 15.58 4.32 -4.88
N VAL A 176 15.86 5.22 -5.85
CA VAL A 176 17.23 5.47 -6.33
C VAL A 176 18.12 5.98 -5.20
N ILE A 177 17.63 6.93 -4.40
CA ILE A 177 18.36 7.44 -3.23
C ILE A 177 18.66 6.31 -2.23
N ASN A 178 17.69 5.44 -1.93
CA ASN A 178 17.91 4.30 -1.03
C ASN A 178 19.00 3.34 -1.53
N ILE A 179 18.99 3.03 -2.83
CA ILE A 179 20.01 2.16 -3.44
C ILE A 179 21.39 2.84 -3.37
N LEU A 180 21.48 4.14 -3.67
CA LEU A 180 22.73 4.90 -3.57
C LEU A 180 23.25 4.92 -2.12
N LEU A 181 22.39 5.17 -1.14
CA LEU A 181 22.77 5.13 0.28
C LEU A 181 23.29 3.76 0.71
N MET A 182 22.71 2.67 0.19
CA MET A 182 23.18 1.31 0.45
C MET A 182 24.59 1.08 -0.14
N ILE A 183 24.81 1.50 -1.39
CA ILE A 183 26.11 1.36 -2.06
C ILE A 183 27.19 2.17 -1.34
N MET A 184 26.88 3.41 -0.98
CA MET A 184 27.82 4.31 -0.31
C MET A 184 28.20 3.81 1.09
N ALA A 185 27.25 3.28 1.86
CA ALA A 185 27.53 2.74 3.20
C ALA A 185 28.43 1.48 3.19
N ASN A 186 28.49 0.76 2.07
CA ASN A 186 29.38 -0.39 1.88
C ASN A 186 30.76 0.02 1.33
N SER A 187 30.94 1.29 0.94
CA SER A 187 32.24 1.81 0.53
C SER A 187 33.07 2.24 1.75
N THR A 188 34.33 1.85 1.81
CA THR A 188 35.27 2.18 2.89
C THR A 188 35.59 3.68 3.00
N PHE A 189 35.09 4.51 2.08
CA PHE A 189 35.57 5.87 1.84
C PHE A 189 34.72 6.98 2.46
N TYR A 190 33.51 6.69 2.95
CA TYR A 190 32.59 7.72 3.46
C TYR A 190 31.95 7.34 4.79
N GLY A 191 32.76 7.35 5.86
CA GLY A 191 32.32 7.37 7.26
C GLY A 191 31.83 8.75 7.72
N ILE A 192 31.04 9.44 6.91
CA ILE A 192 30.41 10.69 7.35
C ILE A 192 29.18 10.30 8.18
N GLU A 193 29.20 10.58 9.49
CA GLU A 193 28.16 10.20 10.45
C GLU A 193 26.74 10.57 9.99
N VAL A 194 26.60 11.70 9.28
CA VAL A 194 25.33 12.16 8.71
C VAL A 194 24.76 11.15 7.70
N PHE A 195 25.58 10.55 6.83
CA PHE A 195 25.12 9.56 5.86
C PHE A 195 24.67 8.26 6.54
N LEU A 196 25.38 7.84 7.59
CA LEU A 196 24.99 6.69 8.40
C LEU A 196 23.65 6.93 9.11
N GLN A 197 23.44 8.12 9.66
CA GLN A 197 22.17 8.51 10.28
C GLN A 197 21.01 8.51 9.25
N ILE A 198 21.20 9.12 8.08
CA ILE A 198 20.19 9.14 7.01
C ILE A 198 19.86 7.72 6.54
N ARG A 199 20.87 6.86 6.36
CA ARG A 199 20.66 5.44 6.01
C ARG A 199 19.85 4.72 7.08
N ASN A 200 20.18 4.90 8.35
CA ASN A 200 19.47 4.23 9.44
C ASN A 200 18.01 4.68 9.51
N ILE A 201 17.73 5.97 9.34
CA ILE A 201 16.36 6.49 9.26
C ILE A 201 15.63 5.86 8.08
N SER A 202 16.25 5.84 6.90
CA SER A 202 15.64 5.27 5.69
C SER A 202 15.35 3.77 5.84
N LEU A 203 16.29 3.02 6.43
CA LEU A 203 16.10 1.60 6.73
C LEU A 203 14.92 1.38 7.68
N ILE A 204 14.80 2.17 8.76
CA ILE A 204 13.68 2.05 9.70
C ILE A 204 12.35 2.37 9.00
N LEU A 205 12.29 3.43 8.20
CA LEU A 205 11.08 3.81 7.47
C LEU A 205 10.64 2.74 6.46
N ASN A 206 11.60 2.07 5.80
CA ASN A 206 11.32 0.98 4.86
C ASN A 206 10.90 -0.30 5.60
N GLN A 207 11.66 -0.70 6.62
CA GLN A 207 11.42 -1.93 7.42
C GLN A 207 10.09 -1.93 8.17
N THR A 208 9.55 -0.76 8.49
CA THR A 208 8.27 -0.61 9.18
C THR A 208 7.10 -0.44 8.20
N GLY A 209 7.37 -0.37 6.90
CA GLY A 209 6.40 -0.05 5.87
C GLY A 209 5.94 1.42 5.85
N PHE A 210 6.52 2.28 6.69
CA PHE A 210 6.08 3.68 6.83
C PHE A 210 6.34 4.51 5.55
N ALA A 211 7.39 4.19 4.80
CA ALA A 211 7.60 4.80 3.48
C ALA A 211 6.43 4.53 2.52
N VAL A 212 5.92 3.29 2.47
CA VAL A 212 4.74 2.90 1.68
C VAL A 212 3.51 3.68 2.14
N VAL A 213 3.34 3.86 3.45
CA VAL A 213 2.24 4.65 4.03
C VAL A 213 2.24 6.08 3.51
N ILE A 214 3.40 6.75 3.54
CA ILE A 214 3.54 8.14 3.07
C ILE A 214 3.13 8.23 1.60
N PHE A 215 3.70 7.38 0.73
CA PHE A 215 3.40 7.43 -0.70
C PHE A 215 1.93 7.15 -1.00
N MET A 216 1.34 6.11 -0.40
CA MET A 216 -0.05 5.77 -0.66
C MET A 216 -1.02 6.81 -0.08
N LEU A 217 -0.72 7.42 1.08
CA LEU A 217 -1.52 8.54 1.60
C LEU A 217 -1.47 9.75 0.66
N SER A 218 -0.31 10.07 0.09
CA SER A 218 -0.20 11.11 -0.93
C SER A 218 -1.05 10.80 -2.17
N SER A 219 -1.04 9.55 -2.67
CA SER A 219 -1.90 9.13 -3.78
C SER A 219 -3.39 9.31 -3.45
N ILE A 220 -3.81 8.88 -2.26
CA ILE A 220 -5.21 8.97 -1.81
C ILE A 220 -5.65 10.42 -1.62
N TYR A 221 -4.76 11.30 -1.17
CA TYR A 221 -5.03 12.74 -1.09
C TYR A 221 -5.37 13.32 -2.47
N PHE A 222 -4.60 12.96 -3.51
CA PHE A 222 -4.87 13.42 -4.87
C PHE A 222 -6.18 12.88 -5.44
N ILE A 223 -6.49 11.61 -5.18
CA ILE A 223 -7.79 11.01 -5.56
C ILE A 223 -8.94 11.76 -4.89
N ARG A 224 -8.82 12.06 -3.58
CA ARG A 224 -9.86 12.82 -2.85
C ARG A 224 -10.07 14.22 -3.43
N ARG A 225 -8.98 14.89 -3.83
CA ARG A 225 -9.03 16.25 -4.38
C ARG A 225 -9.74 16.26 -5.73
N GLU A 226 -9.50 15.26 -6.57
CA GLU A 226 -10.18 15.08 -7.85
C GLU A 226 -11.68 14.89 -7.69
N ILE A 227 -12.09 13.98 -6.79
CA ILE A 227 -13.51 13.77 -6.46
C ILE A 227 -14.18 15.10 -6.04
N LYS A 228 -13.49 15.91 -5.21
CA LYS A 228 -14.03 17.21 -4.78
C LYS A 228 -14.16 18.21 -5.93
N ASN A 229 -13.21 18.22 -6.86
CA ASN A 229 -13.22 19.14 -8.01
C ASN A 229 -14.33 18.79 -9.01
N GLU A 230 -14.69 17.52 -9.19
CA GLU A 230 -15.80 17.08 -10.06
C GLU A 230 -17.20 17.32 -9.48
N THR A 231 -17.28 17.62 -8.17
CA THR A 231 -18.54 17.90 -7.46
C THR A 231 -18.85 19.40 -7.33
N ARG A 232 -17.93 20.27 -7.72
CA ARG A 232 -18.11 21.73 -7.77
C ARG A 232 -18.38 22.18 -9.19
#